data_AF-A0ABF7R282-F1
#
_entry.id   AF-A0ABF7R282-F1
#
_cell.length_a   1.000
_cell.length_b   1.000
_cell.length_c   1.000
_cell.angle_alpha   90.00
_cell.angle_beta   90.00
_cell.angle_gamma   90.00
#
_symmetry.space_group_name_H-M   'P 1'
#
loop_
_entity.id
_entity.type
_entity.pdbx_description
1 polymer ?
#
loop_
_entity_poly.entity_id
_entity_poly.type
_entity_poly.pdbx_seq_one_letter_code
_entity_poly.pdbx_strand_id
1 'polypeptide(L)'
;MTVYAMNLPGLLAGRGLLTPLTIYAGQTSDYKELALNIANFPKFLQLAFPTAVLDHYELLKRGLMVLTCLILLAGFWYLRRLDLTPQRFLVVATWSFWTCTMFLQSMHDRYSYFVMVMLALVALLDRRMIGVALVSIGISTVLYLRYLLNADAAIDLWPLAIIQIINYCGFTAGTFLHPQPEYLHSFR
;
A
#
# COMPACT_ATOMS: atom_id res chain seq x y z
N MET A 1 8.95 3.09 24.52
CA MET A 1 8.08 3.28 25.70
C MET A 1 6.61 2.96 25.40
N THR A 2 6.04 3.44 24.30
CA THR A 2 4.62 3.22 23.92
C THR A 2 4.21 1.75 23.78
N VAL A 3 5.01 0.91 23.13
CA VAL A 3 4.70 -0.53 22.94
C VAL A 3 4.53 -1.25 24.28
N TYR A 4 5.41 -1.00 25.25
CA TYR A 4 5.34 -1.65 26.57
C TYR A 4 4.22 -1.09 27.45
N ALA A 5 3.94 0.21 27.37
CA ALA A 5 2.81 0.82 28.06
C ALA A 5 1.47 0.22 27.59
N MET A 6 1.30 0.01 26.28
CA MET A 6 0.08 -0.58 25.71
C MET A 6 -0.05 -2.09 25.95
N ASN A 7 1.07 -2.79 26.19
CA ASN A 7 1.09 -4.23 26.50
C ASN A 7 1.11 -4.51 28.01
N LEU A 8 1.01 -3.48 28.86
CA LEU A 8 1.05 -3.60 30.32
C LEU A 8 0.06 -4.64 30.89
N PRO A 9 -1.21 -4.72 30.43
CA PRO A 9 -2.12 -5.76 30.93
C PRO A 9 -1.61 -7.18 30.67
N GLY A 10 -0.96 -7.41 29.52
CA GLY A 10 -0.37 -8.70 29.18
C GLY A 10 0.86 -9.04 30.02
N LEU A 11 1.68 -8.03 30.34
CA LEU A 11 2.83 -8.18 31.24
C LEU A 11 2.38 -8.48 32.67
N LEU A 12 1.34 -7.78 33.16
CA LEU A 12 0.73 -8.04 34.47
C LEU A 12 0.08 -9.43 34.53
N ALA A 13 -0.48 -9.91 33.41
CA ALA A 13 -0.99 -11.28 33.27
C ALA A 13 0.11 -12.34 33.06
N GLY A 14 1.39 -11.99 33.23
CA GLY A 14 2.52 -12.93 33.23
C GLY A 14 3.18 -13.17 31.87
N ARG A 15 2.88 -12.40 30.83
CA ARG A 15 3.62 -12.50 29.56
C ARG A 15 5.02 -11.92 29.68
N GLY A 16 5.97 -12.53 28.97
CA GLY A 16 7.36 -12.06 28.94
C GLY A 16 7.50 -10.70 28.27
N LEU A 17 8.53 -9.94 28.67
CA LEU A 17 8.84 -8.63 28.06
C LEU A 17 9.09 -8.73 26.54
N LEU A 18 9.61 -9.86 26.06
CA LEU A 18 9.85 -10.03 24.62
C LEU A 18 8.60 -10.47 23.85
N THR A 19 7.53 -10.90 24.53
CA THR A 19 6.34 -11.47 23.90
C THR A 19 5.66 -10.52 22.90
N PRO A 20 5.51 -9.21 23.17
CA PRO A 20 4.98 -8.28 22.16
C PRO A 20 5.82 -8.30 20.88
N LEU A 21 7.14 -8.25 20.99
CA LEU A 21 8.04 -8.23 19.83
C LEU A 21 8.00 -9.55 19.05
N THR A 22 8.00 -10.69 19.74
CA THR A 22 7.99 -12.01 19.08
C THR A 22 6.68 -12.30 18.37
N ILE A 23 5.54 -11.85 18.91
CA ILE A 23 4.24 -12.00 18.25
C ILE A 23 4.21 -11.22 16.95
N TYR A 24 4.62 -9.95 16.95
CA TYR A 24 4.67 -9.15 15.73
C TYR A 24 5.66 -9.72 14.70
N ALA A 25 6.79 -10.29 15.15
CA ALA A 25 7.72 -10.96 14.25
C ALA A 25 7.11 -12.18 13.56
N GLY A 26 6.33 -13.00 14.30
CA GLY A 26 5.68 -14.20 13.79
C GLY A 26 4.50 -13.95 12.84
N GLN A 27 3.83 -12.81 12.94
CA GLN A 27 2.65 -12.49 12.10
C GLN A 27 2.92 -12.45 10.59
N THR A 28 4.19 -12.30 10.18
CA THR A 28 4.58 -12.27 8.76
C THR A 28 4.70 -13.64 8.11
N SER A 29 4.53 -14.72 8.88
CA SER A 29 4.59 -16.11 8.41
C SER A 29 3.26 -16.87 8.41
N ASP A 30 2.19 -16.27 8.93
CA ASP A 30 0.92 -17.00 9.18
C ASP A 30 0.16 -17.38 7.90
N TYR A 31 0.38 -16.65 6.79
CA TYR A 31 -0.30 -16.92 5.51
C TYR A 31 0.71 -17.07 4.37
N LYS A 32 0.69 -18.23 3.69
CA LYS A 32 1.49 -18.51 2.49
C LYS A 32 0.83 -17.98 1.21
N GLU A 33 0.47 -16.70 1.23
CA GLU A 33 0.02 -15.98 0.03
C GLU A 33 0.86 -14.72 -0.15
N LEU A 34 1.06 -14.31 -1.40
CA LEU A 34 1.77 -13.07 -1.71
C LEU A 34 0.87 -11.85 -1.41
N ALA A 35 -0.44 -12.00 -1.58
CA ALA A 35 -1.43 -10.97 -1.30
C ALA A 35 -2.84 -11.55 -1.07
N LEU A 36 -3.52 -11.04 -0.04
CA LEU A 36 -4.81 -11.53 0.46
C LEU A 36 -5.91 -10.49 0.22
N ASN A 37 -6.86 -10.83 -0.67
CA ASN A 37 -8.01 -10.00 -1.07
C ASN A 37 -7.67 -8.54 -1.45
N ILE A 38 -6.46 -8.27 -1.94
CA ILE A 38 -6.01 -6.93 -2.33
C ILE A 38 -5.65 -6.90 -3.82
N ALA A 39 -6.01 -5.82 -4.52
CA ALA A 39 -5.59 -5.56 -5.90
C ALA A 39 -4.24 -4.84 -5.88
N ASN A 40 -3.14 -5.58 -6.09
CA ASN A 40 -1.79 -5.04 -6.13
C ASN A 40 -0.86 -5.91 -6.99
N PHE A 41 0.42 -5.53 -7.08
CA PHE A 41 1.39 -6.23 -7.92
C PHE A 41 1.67 -7.68 -7.47
N PRO A 42 1.88 -7.99 -6.16
CA PRO A 42 1.98 -9.37 -5.70
C PRO A 42 0.74 -10.21 -6.03
N LYS A 43 -0.48 -9.65 -5.94
CA LYS A 43 -1.70 -10.37 -6.34
C LYS A 43 -1.74 -10.64 -7.82
N PHE A 44 -1.34 -9.68 -8.65
CA PHE A 44 -1.20 -9.87 -10.08
C PHE A 44 -0.26 -11.05 -10.40
N LEU A 45 0.92 -11.12 -9.77
CA LEU A 45 1.84 -12.23 -9.96
C LEU A 45 1.23 -13.57 -9.54
N GLN A 46 0.56 -13.61 -8.39
CA GLN A 46 -0.12 -14.81 -7.87
C GLN A 46 -1.20 -15.32 -8.83
N LEU A 47 -1.91 -14.43 -9.53
CA LEU A 47 -2.95 -14.80 -10.49
C LEU A 47 -2.40 -15.12 -11.88
N ALA A 48 -1.36 -14.39 -12.34
CA ALA A 48 -0.76 -14.59 -13.65
C ALA A 48 0.16 -15.82 -13.72
N PHE A 49 0.84 -16.16 -12.62
CA PHE A 49 1.82 -17.24 -12.55
C PHE A 49 1.62 -18.14 -11.31
N PRO A 50 0.46 -18.79 -11.15
CA PRO A 50 0.11 -19.48 -9.91
C PRO A 50 1.07 -20.61 -9.54
N THR A 51 1.54 -21.39 -10.52
CA THR A 51 2.50 -22.49 -10.31
C THR A 51 3.87 -21.96 -9.88
N ALA A 52 4.41 -20.97 -10.60
CA ALA A 52 5.69 -20.37 -10.26
C ALA A 52 5.67 -19.70 -8.87
N VAL A 53 4.55 -19.09 -8.48
CA VAL A 53 4.38 -18.50 -7.15
C VAL A 53 4.38 -19.58 -6.06
N LEU A 54 3.76 -20.73 -6.32
CA LEU A 54 3.76 -21.86 -5.39
C LEU A 54 5.18 -22.44 -5.23
N ASP A 55 5.87 -22.67 -6.34
CA ASP A 55 7.20 -23.32 -6.37
C ASP A 55 8.32 -22.41 -5.84
N HIS A 56 8.18 -21.09 -5.99
CA HIS A 56 9.21 -20.10 -5.68
C HIS A 56 8.76 -19.02 -4.70
N TYR A 57 7.79 -19.35 -3.84
CA TYR A 57 7.17 -18.41 -2.89
C TYR A 57 8.19 -17.58 -2.10
N GLU A 58 9.16 -18.23 -1.44
CA GLU A 58 10.16 -17.55 -0.60
C GLU A 58 11.10 -16.63 -1.41
N LEU A 59 11.45 -17.03 -2.63
CA LEU A 59 12.28 -16.22 -3.51
C LEU A 59 11.52 -14.98 -3.98
N LEU A 60 10.28 -15.14 -4.42
CA LEU A 60 9.41 -14.04 -4.86
C LEU A 60 9.11 -13.08 -3.70
N LYS A 61 8.83 -13.62 -2.51
CA LYS A 61 8.64 -12.85 -1.27
C LYS A 61 9.81 -11.92 -0.99
N ARG A 62 11.03 -12.44 -1.02
CA ARG A 62 12.27 -11.65 -0.82
C ARG A 62 12.52 -10.69 -1.97
N GLY A 63 12.28 -11.13 -3.21
CA GLY A 63 12.41 -10.30 -4.41
C GLY A 63 11.51 -9.07 -4.38
N LEU A 64 10.23 -9.24 -4.01
CA LEU A 64 9.27 -8.15 -3.85
C LEU A 64 9.67 -7.17 -2.73
N MET A 65 10.23 -7.68 -1.63
CA MET A 65 10.76 -6.83 -0.56
C MET A 65 11.91 -5.96 -1.05
N VAL A 66 12.89 -6.57 -1.74
CA VAL A 66 14.03 -5.83 -2.31
C VAL A 66 13.56 -4.83 -3.36
N LEU A 67 12.64 -5.22 -4.25
CA LEU A 67 12.05 -4.34 -5.26
C LEU A 67 11.38 -3.12 -4.63
N THR A 68 10.57 -3.33 -3.58
CA THR A 68 9.90 -2.24 -2.86
C THR A 68 10.92 -1.27 -2.27
N CYS A 69 11.97 -1.77 -1.63
CA CYS A 69 13.05 -0.95 -1.10
C CYS A 69 13.76 -0.15 -2.21
N LEU A 70 14.05 -0.76 -3.36
CA LEU A 70 14.69 -0.07 -4.48
C LEU A 70 13.82 1.04 -5.07
N ILE A 71 12.50 0.81 -5.22
CA ILE A 71 11.56 1.83 -5.70
C ILE A 71 11.52 3.01 -4.73
N LEU A 72 11.40 2.75 -3.43
CA LEU A 72 11.40 3.80 -2.40
C LEU A 72 12.72 4.58 -2.38
N LEU A 73 13.87 3.87 -2.42
CA LEU A 73 15.18 4.50 -2.46
C LEU A 73 15.36 5.39 -3.68
N ALA A 74 14.96 4.93 -4.86
CA ALA A 74 15.00 5.71 -6.09
C ALA A 74 14.09 6.95 -6.01
N GLY A 75 12.86 6.78 -5.51
CA GLY A 75 11.91 7.88 -5.32
C GLY A 75 12.43 8.93 -4.35
N PHE A 76 12.90 8.53 -3.16
CA PHE A 76 13.47 9.48 -2.19
C PHE A 76 14.75 10.12 -2.69
N TRP A 77 15.60 9.40 -3.42
CA TRP A 77 16.81 9.97 -4.01
C TRP A 77 16.51 11.06 -5.04
N TYR A 78 15.39 10.94 -5.77
CA TYR A 78 14.91 12.00 -6.66
C TYR A 78 14.31 13.17 -5.86
N LEU A 79 13.41 12.86 -4.91
CA LEU A 79 12.65 13.85 -4.14
C LEU A 79 13.53 14.68 -3.19
N ARG A 80 14.72 14.19 -2.80
CA ARG A 80 15.67 14.95 -1.94
C ARG A 80 16.12 16.28 -2.55
N ARG A 81 15.91 16.48 -3.86
CA ARG A 81 16.25 17.72 -4.58
C ARG A 81 15.15 18.78 -4.51
N LEU A 82 13.98 18.44 -3.98
CA LEU A 82 12.80 19.29 -3.94
C LEU A 82 12.56 19.82 -2.53
N ASP A 83 12.11 21.07 -2.44
CA ASP A 83 11.63 21.63 -1.18
C ASP A 83 10.34 20.93 -0.73
N LEU A 84 10.33 20.58 0.55
CA LEU A 84 9.32 19.72 1.14
C LEU A 84 8.24 20.57 1.84
N THR A 85 7.34 21.13 1.04
CA THR A 85 6.16 21.87 1.54
C THR A 85 5.16 20.92 2.20
N PRO A 86 4.25 21.40 3.07
CA PRO A 86 3.23 20.53 3.70
C PRO A 86 2.38 19.73 2.71
N GLN A 87 2.01 20.34 1.57
CA GLN A 87 1.24 19.67 0.51
C GLN A 87 2.07 18.57 -0.16
N ARG A 88 3.35 18.87 -0.48
CA ARG A 88 4.26 17.88 -1.06
C ARG A 88 4.56 16.75 -0.09
N PHE A 89 4.72 17.04 1.20
CA PHE A 89 4.87 16.02 2.22
C PHE A 89 3.71 15.04 2.19
N LEU A 90 2.46 15.53 2.13
CA LEU A 90 1.29 14.66 2.05
C LEU A 90 1.31 13.79 0.80
N VAL A 91 1.63 14.34 -0.38
CA VAL A 91 1.71 13.58 -1.64
C VAL A 91 2.82 12.52 -1.58
N VAL A 92 4.02 12.88 -1.10
CA VAL A 92 5.16 11.96 -0.95
C VAL A 92 4.88 10.88 0.08
N ALA A 93 4.24 11.22 1.20
CA ALA A 93 3.79 10.25 2.20
C ALA A 93 2.79 9.28 1.57
N THR A 94 1.76 9.79 0.89
CA THR A 94 0.76 8.99 0.17
C THR A 94 1.43 8.04 -0.81
N TRP A 95 2.35 8.54 -1.63
CA TRP A 95 3.13 7.74 -2.58
C TRP A 95 3.96 6.66 -1.89
N SER A 96 4.59 6.97 -0.76
CA SER A 96 5.42 6.01 -0.02
C SER A 96 4.60 4.88 0.56
N PHE A 97 3.49 5.20 1.23
CA PHE A 97 2.57 4.19 1.78
C PHE A 97 1.93 3.37 0.67
N TRP A 98 1.55 4.00 -0.44
CA TRP A 98 0.99 3.28 -1.58
C TRP A 98 2.02 2.38 -2.26
N THR A 99 3.27 2.81 -2.42
CA THR A 99 4.37 1.95 -2.91
C THR A 99 4.50 0.69 -2.06
N CYS A 100 4.46 0.85 -0.73
CA CYS A 100 4.49 -0.29 0.19
C CYS A 100 3.29 -1.24 -0.04
N THR A 101 2.06 -0.74 -0.08
CA THR A 101 0.89 -1.61 -0.28
C THR A 101 0.80 -2.21 -1.69
N MET A 102 1.41 -1.54 -2.68
CA MET A 102 1.40 -1.95 -4.07
C MET A 102 2.40 -3.07 -4.37
N PHE A 103 3.59 -3.04 -3.77
CA PHE A 103 4.68 -3.98 -4.11
C PHE A 103 5.09 -4.91 -2.98
N LEU A 104 4.88 -4.53 -1.72
CA LEU A 104 5.31 -5.37 -0.61
C LEU A 104 4.40 -6.61 -0.50
N GLN A 105 5.02 -7.73 -0.18
CA GLN A 105 4.39 -9.05 -0.01
C GLN A 105 3.56 -9.17 1.28
N SER A 106 2.74 -10.23 1.39
CA SER A 106 1.82 -10.52 2.52
C SER A 106 0.88 -9.35 2.85
N MET A 107 0.50 -8.57 1.84
CA MET A 107 -0.45 -7.48 2.01
C MET A 107 -1.88 -8.00 2.04
N HIS A 108 -2.68 -7.44 2.95
CA HIS A 108 -4.13 -7.60 3.04
C HIS A 108 -4.84 -6.33 2.60
N ASP A 109 -6.10 -6.47 2.17
CA ASP A 109 -7.02 -5.39 1.81
C ASP A 109 -7.07 -4.24 2.83
N ARG A 110 -7.04 -4.54 4.13
CA ARG A 110 -7.07 -3.54 5.22
C ARG A 110 -5.91 -2.53 5.18
N TYR A 111 -4.77 -2.89 4.60
CA TYR A 111 -3.64 -1.95 4.49
C TYR A 111 -3.93 -0.83 3.47
N SER A 112 -4.83 -1.07 2.52
CA SER A 112 -5.25 -0.06 1.55
C SER A 112 -6.06 1.08 2.19
N TYR A 113 -6.73 0.87 3.32
CA TYR A 113 -7.62 1.89 3.91
C TYR A 113 -6.87 3.17 4.28
N PHE A 114 -5.64 3.03 4.80
CA PHE A 114 -4.82 4.21 5.09
C PHE A 114 -4.45 4.97 3.82
N VAL A 115 -4.10 4.25 2.75
CA VAL A 115 -3.82 4.84 1.43
C VAL A 115 -5.05 5.54 0.87
N MET A 116 -6.26 4.99 1.07
CA MET A 116 -7.51 5.63 0.64
C MET A 116 -7.77 6.95 1.35
N VAL A 117 -7.57 7.01 2.66
CA VAL A 117 -7.69 8.26 3.43
C VAL A 117 -6.68 9.29 2.92
N MET A 118 -5.43 8.88 2.73
CA MET A 118 -4.38 9.75 2.20
C MET A 118 -4.69 10.25 0.78
N LEU A 119 -5.18 9.39 -0.11
CA LEU A 119 -5.60 9.76 -1.46
C LEU A 119 -6.79 10.71 -1.47
N ALA A 120 -7.76 10.52 -0.57
CA ALA A 120 -8.88 11.44 -0.42
C ALA A 120 -8.37 12.84 -0.01
N LEU A 121 -7.44 12.93 0.94
CA LEU A 121 -6.83 14.20 1.34
C LEU A 121 -6.04 14.84 0.18
N VAL A 122 -5.27 14.05 -0.57
CA VAL A 122 -4.55 14.55 -1.75
C VAL A 122 -5.52 15.06 -2.82
N ALA A 123 -6.62 14.36 -3.06
CA ALA A 123 -7.64 14.78 -4.04
C ALA A 123 -8.36 16.08 -3.65
N LEU A 124 -8.46 16.39 -2.35
CA LEU A 124 -8.97 17.68 -1.88
C LEU A 124 -8.00 18.84 -2.15
N LEU A 125 -6.68 18.56 -2.14
CA LEU A 125 -5.65 19.56 -2.41
C LEU A 125 -5.37 19.73 -3.91
N ASP A 126 -5.42 18.63 -4.67
CA ASP A 126 -5.19 18.61 -6.12
C ASP A 126 -6.33 17.90 -6.85
N ARG A 127 -7.16 18.69 -7.53
CA ARG A 127 -8.30 18.18 -8.30
C ARG A 127 -7.89 17.25 -9.44
N ARG A 128 -6.66 17.35 -9.94
CA ARG A 128 -6.13 16.44 -10.98
C ARG A 128 -6.06 15.00 -10.48
N MET A 129 -5.92 14.81 -9.15
CA MET A 129 -5.81 13.49 -8.50
C MET A 129 -7.16 12.89 -8.09
N ILE A 130 -8.29 13.57 -8.30
CA ILE A 130 -9.63 13.06 -7.96
C ILE A 130 -9.92 11.75 -8.69
N GLY A 131 -9.61 11.67 -9.99
CA GLY A 131 -9.83 10.44 -10.77
C GLY A 131 -9.07 9.26 -10.19
N VAL A 132 -7.80 9.47 -9.83
CA VAL A 132 -6.95 8.45 -9.20
C VAL A 132 -7.54 7.99 -7.87
N ALA A 133 -7.94 8.93 -7.01
CA ALA A 133 -8.53 8.62 -5.71
C ALA A 133 -9.83 7.83 -5.85
N LEU A 134 -10.74 8.26 -6.73
CA LEU A 134 -12.03 7.60 -6.95
C LEU A 134 -11.86 6.16 -7.45
N VAL A 135 -10.95 5.92 -8.40
CA VAL A 135 -10.68 4.56 -8.90
C VAL A 135 -10.19 3.66 -7.78
N SER A 136 -9.20 4.10 -6.99
CA SER A 136 -8.65 3.27 -5.92
C SER A 136 -9.61 3.05 -4.75
N ILE A 137 -10.39 4.07 -4.38
CA ILE A 137 -11.44 3.95 -3.36
C ILE A 137 -12.53 2.99 -3.85
N GLY A 138 -12.95 3.11 -5.12
CA GLY A 138 -13.92 2.23 -5.76
C GLY A 138 -13.47 0.77 -5.76
N ILE A 139 -12.23 0.49 -6.19
CA ILE A 139 -11.66 -0.86 -6.16
C ILE A 139 -11.62 -1.39 -4.73
N SER A 140 -11.13 -0.61 -3.76
CA SER A 140 -11.07 -1.04 -2.37
C SER A 140 -12.46 -1.36 -1.79
N THR A 141 -13.47 -0.58 -2.17
CA THR A 141 -14.87 -0.82 -1.79
C THR A 141 -15.40 -2.12 -2.39
N VAL A 142 -15.14 -2.37 -3.69
CA VAL A 142 -15.52 -3.62 -4.35
C VAL A 142 -14.86 -4.83 -3.70
N LEU A 143 -13.57 -4.74 -3.36
CA LEU A 143 -12.83 -5.82 -2.68
C LEU A 143 -13.35 -6.10 -1.27
N TYR A 144 -13.73 -5.06 -0.55
CA TYR A 144 -14.35 -5.20 0.76
C TYR A 144 -15.71 -5.89 0.67
N LEU A 145 -16.55 -5.47 -0.27
CA LEU A 145 -17.85 -6.10 -0.54
C LEU A 145 -17.70 -7.56 -1.00
N ARG A 146 -16.69 -7.85 -1.84
CA ARG A 146 -16.35 -9.21 -2.28
C ARG A 146 -16.13 -10.13 -1.08
N TYR A 147 -15.34 -9.68 -0.10
CA TYR A 147 -15.09 -10.42 1.13
C TYR A 147 -16.32 -10.52 2.02
N LEU A 148 -17.02 -9.40 2.26
CA LEU A 148 -18.18 -9.36 3.15
C LEU A 148 -19.34 -10.24 2.66
N LEU A 149 -19.57 -10.28 1.35
CA LEU A 149 -20.65 -11.04 0.71
C LEU A 149 -20.24 -12.46 0.31
N ASN A 150 -19.00 -12.88 0.58
CA ASN A 150 -18.42 -14.14 0.09
C ASN A 150 -18.59 -14.32 -1.43
N ALA A 151 -18.48 -13.23 -2.18
CA ALA A 151 -18.72 -13.19 -3.63
C ALA A 151 -17.45 -13.51 -4.43
N ASP A 152 -16.56 -14.37 -3.91
CA ASP A 152 -15.26 -14.68 -4.48
C ASP A 152 -15.34 -15.20 -5.92
N ALA A 153 -16.41 -15.94 -6.24
CA ALA A 153 -16.66 -16.49 -7.57
C ALA A 153 -17.25 -15.49 -8.57
N ALA A 154 -17.85 -14.38 -8.08
CA ALA A 154 -18.51 -13.39 -8.92
C ALA A 154 -17.58 -12.24 -9.33
N ILE A 155 -16.55 -11.94 -8.53
CA ILE A 155 -15.66 -10.81 -8.74
C ILE A 155 -14.23 -11.32 -8.94
N ASP A 156 -13.76 -11.23 -10.18
CA ASP A 156 -12.38 -11.54 -10.54
C ASP A 156 -11.42 -10.41 -10.13
N LEU A 157 -10.33 -10.79 -9.46
CA LEU A 157 -9.30 -9.90 -8.98
C LEU A 157 -8.28 -9.51 -10.06
N TRP A 158 -8.13 -10.31 -11.11
CA TRP A 158 -7.13 -10.07 -12.15
C TRP A 158 -7.29 -8.71 -12.86
N PRO A 159 -8.49 -8.33 -13.37
CA PRO A 159 -8.66 -7.00 -13.98
C PRO A 159 -8.50 -5.87 -12.97
N LEU A 160 -8.98 -6.05 -11.72
CA LEU A 160 -8.85 -5.05 -10.67
C LEU A 160 -7.38 -4.79 -10.30
N ALA A 161 -6.55 -5.83 -10.24
CA ALA A 161 -5.12 -5.70 -9.99
C ALA A 161 -4.43 -4.89 -11.09
N ILE A 162 -4.74 -5.15 -12.36
CA ILE A 162 -4.18 -4.40 -13.50
C ILE A 162 -4.59 -2.93 -13.44
N ILE A 163 -5.89 -2.65 -13.25
CA ILE A 163 -6.38 -1.26 -13.16
C ILE A 163 -5.70 -0.54 -12.00
N GLN A 164 -5.54 -1.19 -10.85
CA GLN A 164 -4.91 -0.59 -9.67
C GLN A 164 -3.41 -0.33 -9.88
N ILE A 165 -2.69 -1.20 -10.61
CA ILE A 165 -1.29 -0.97 -11.01
C ILE A 165 -1.19 0.22 -11.96
N ILE A 166 -2.04 0.29 -12.98
CA ILE A 166 -2.10 1.42 -13.92
C ILE A 166 -2.38 2.72 -13.16
N ASN A 167 -3.33 2.70 -12.24
CA ASN A 167 -3.70 3.87 -11.45
C ASN A 167 -2.55 4.35 -10.55
N TYR A 168 -1.82 3.42 -9.92
CA TYR A 168 -0.61 3.75 -9.17
C TYR A 168 0.51 4.34 -10.05
N CYS A 169 0.70 3.80 -11.26
CA CYS A 169 1.65 4.36 -12.23
C CYS A 169 1.26 5.79 -12.62
N GLY A 170 -0.04 6.04 -12.85
CA GLY A 170 -0.57 7.38 -13.11
C GLY A 170 -0.33 8.36 -11.96
N PHE A 171 -0.58 7.93 -10.72
CA PHE A 171 -0.30 8.73 -9.52
C PHE A 171 1.19 9.04 -9.37
N THR A 172 2.05 8.03 -9.58
CA THR A 172 3.50 8.19 -9.53
C THR A 172 3.97 9.15 -10.62
N ALA A 173 3.53 8.98 -11.87
CA ALA A 173 3.86 9.89 -12.95
C ALA A 173 3.43 11.34 -12.63
N GLY A 174 2.20 11.54 -12.13
CA GLY A 174 1.72 12.86 -11.71
C GLY A 174 2.58 13.50 -10.61
N THR A 175 3.00 12.70 -9.63
CA THR A 175 3.84 13.14 -8.50
C THR A 175 5.24 13.57 -8.94
N PHE A 176 5.86 12.83 -9.86
CA PHE A 176 7.26 13.06 -10.26
C PHE A 176 7.41 13.95 -11.50
N LEU A 177 6.44 14.01 -12.41
CA LEU A 177 6.49 14.83 -13.63
C LEU A 177 5.98 16.26 -13.40
N HIS A 178 5.03 16.46 -12.47
CA HIS A 178 4.49 17.77 -12.13
C HIS A 178 4.74 18.10 -10.65
N PRO A 179 5.99 18.37 -10.25
CA PRO A 179 6.32 18.68 -8.85
C PRO A 179 5.70 20.00 -8.34
N GLN A 180 5.07 20.81 -9.19
CA GLN A 180 4.47 22.10 -8.85
C GLN A 180 2.93 22.02 -8.95
N PRO A 181 2.19 22.28 -7.86
CA PRO A 181 0.85 22.84 -8.03
C PRO A 181 1.02 24.28 -8.53
N GLU A 182 0.67 24.54 -9.78
CA GLU A 182 0.64 25.89 -10.39
C GLU A 182 -0.33 26.87 -9.69
N TYR A 183 -0.96 26.46 -8.59
CA TYR A 183 -2.00 27.21 -7.88
C TYR A 183 -1.46 28.32 -6.96
N LEU A 184 -0.15 28.56 -6.90
CA LEU A 184 0.44 29.67 -6.12
C LEU A 184 0.20 31.07 -6.73
N HIS A 185 -0.60 31.20 -7.78
CA HIS A 185 -0.98 32.50 -8.35
C HIS A 185 -2.47 32.85 -8.28
N SER A 186 -3.36 31.95 -7.82
CA SER A 186 -4.82 32.21 -7.87
C SER A 186 -5.50 32.53 -6.54
N PHE A 187 -4.75 32.64 -5.45
CA PHE A 187 -5.27 33.13 -4.17
C PHE A 187 -4.38 34.27 -3.67
N ARG A 188 -4.46 35.41 -4.38
CA ARG A 188 -4.29 36.73 -3.79
C ARG A 188 -5.66 37.24 -3.39
#